data_AF-A0A3R7SFC6-F1
#
_entry.id   AF-A0A3R7SFC6-F1
#
_cell.length_a   1.000
_cell.length_b   1.000
_cell.length_c   1.000
_cell.angle_alpha   90.00
_cell.angle_beta   90.00
_cell.angle_gamma   90.00
#
_symmetry.space_group_name_H-M   'P 1'
#
loop_
_entity.id
_entity.type
_entity.pdbx_description
1 polymer ?
#
loop_
_entity_poly.entity_id
_entity_poly.type
_entity_poly.pdbx_seq_one_letter_code
_entity_poly.pdbx_strand_id
1 'polypeptide(L)' 'MKLDALKIELIANRKVLFENNFKHKMGQLKESHSLKEARKNIARIKTEINAKNGS' A
#
# COMPACT_ATOMS: atom_id res chain seq x y z
N MET A 1 13.13 -11.35 -0.89
CA MET A 1 12.06 -11.30 0.14
C MET A 1 11.21 -12.56 0.11
N LYS A 2 10.95 -13.15 1.29
CA LYS A 2 10.05 -14.30 1.47
C LYS A 2 8.61 -13.83 1.17
N LEU A 3 7.79 -14.66 0.51
CA LEU A 3 6.42 -14.28 0.09
C LEU A 3 5.56 -13.76 1.26
N ASP A 4 5.79 -14.28 2.46
CA ASP A 4 5.11 -13.85 3.68
C ASP A 4 5.44 -12.40 4.06
N ALA A 5 6.68 -11.95 3.84
CA ALA A 5 7.08 -10.57 4.09
C ALA A 5 6.33 -9.60 3.16
N LEU A 6 6.15 -9.96 1.88
CA LEU A 6 5.40 -9.15 0.92
C LEU A 6 3.91 -9.07 1.29
N LYS A 7 3.33 -10.15 1.83
CA LYS A 7 1.95 -10.15 2.33
C LYS A 7 1.79 -9.25 3.56
N ILE A 8 2.75 -9.28 4.49
CA ILE A 8 2.76 -8.38 5.66
C ILE A 8 2.87 -6.91 5.21
N GLU A 9 3.80 -6.61 4.30
CA GLU A 9 3.99 -5.26 3.75
C GLU A 9 2.74 -4.76 3.00
N LEU A 10 2.05 -5.65 2.28
CA LEU A 10 0.79 -5.34 1.61
C LEU A 10 -0.31 -4.94 2.60
N ILE A 11 -0.44 -5.65 3.72
CA ILE A 11 -1.43 -5.33 4.76
C ILE A 11 -1.09 -3.99 5.43
N ALA A 12 0.18 -3.74 5.74
CA ALA A 12 0.64 -2.48 6.31
C ALA A 12 0.31 -1.29 5.38
N ASN A 13 0.64 -1.39 4.09
CA ASN A 13 0.33 -0.33 3.12
C ASN A 13 -1.18 -0.12 2.91
N ARG A 14 -1.99 -1.18 2.98
CA ARG A 14 -3.46 -1.05 2.96
C ARG A 14 -3.99 -0.30 4.18
N LYS A 15 -3.43 -0.54 5.36
CA LYS A 15 -3.78 0.15 6.59
C LYS A 15 -3.45 1.65 6.51
N VAL A 16 -2.25 1.98 6.01
CA VAL A 16 -1.84 3.36 5.74
C VAL A 16 -2.77 4.05 4.74
N LEU A 17 -3.14 3.36 3.64
CA LEU A 17 -4.08 3.91 2.66
C LEU A 17 -5.47 4.17 3.27
N PHE A 18 -5.95 3.28 4.15
CA PHE A 18 -7.21 3.47 4.88
C PHE A 18 -7.15 4.70 5.78
N GLU A 19 -6.12 4.82 6.61
CA GLU A 19 -5.92 5.96 7.51
C GLU A 19 -5.78 7.28 6.76
N ASN A 20 -5.03 7.29 5.65
CA ASN A 20 -4.88 8.47 4.81
C ASN A 20 -6.19 8.85 4.12
N ASN A 21 -6.98 7.88 3.64
CA ASN A 21 -8.32 8.15 3.08
C ASN A 21 -9.28 8.69 4.15
N PHE A 22 -9.21 8.18 5.37
CA PHE A 22 -10.00 8.69 6.50
C PHE A 22 -9.64 10.14 6.80
N LYS A 23 -8.35 10.44 7.00
CA LYS A 23 -7.85 11.81 7.20
C LYS A 23 -8.21 12.74 6.05
N HIS A 24 -8.15 12.26 4.80
CA HIS A 24 -8.51 13.05 3.62
C HIS A 24 -10.00 13.41 3.62
N LYS A 25 -10.89 12.45 3.92
CA LYS A 25 -12.33 12.72 4.04
C LYS A 25 -12.66 13.69 5.15
N MET A 26 -11.88 13.68 6.24
CA MET A 26 -12.03 14.63 7.34
C MET A 26 -11.37 15.99 7.07
N GLY A 27 -10.75 16.21 5.90
CA GLY A 27 -10.02 17.44 5.59
C GLY A 27 -8.73 17.63 6.42
N GLN A 28 -8.27 16.58 7.10
CA GLN A 28 -7.13 16.59 8.01
C GLN A 28 -5.83 16.08 7.36
N LEU A 29 -5.89 15.64 6.10
CA LEU A 29 -4.71 15.15 5.40
C LEU A 29 -3.88 16.33 4.87
N LYS A 30 -2.75 16.60 5.54
CA LYS A 30 -1.80 17.65 5.13
C LYS A 30 -1.05 17.31 3.85
N GLU A 31 -0.73 16.03 3.64
CA GLU A 31 0.09 15.56 2.52
C GLU A 31 -0.75 14.72 1.55
N SER A 32 -1.35 15.37 0.55
CA SER A 32 -2.19 14.69 -0.45
C SER A 32 -1.42 13.67 -1.31
N HIS A 33 -0.11 13.86 -1.49
CA HIS A 33 0.76 12.95 -2.22
C HIS A 33 0.87 11.56 -1.58
N SER A 34 0.71 11.46 -0.24
CA SER A 34 0.77 10.20 0.51
C SER A 34 -0.26 9.17 0.02
N LEU A 35 -1.42 9.62 -0.49
CA LEU A 35 -2.45 8.74 -1.07
C LEU A 35 -2.00 8.11 -2.40
N LYS A 36 -1.22 8.84 -3.20
CA LYS A 36 -0.70 8.36 -4.48
C LYS A 36 0.45 7.37 -4.24
N GLU A 37 1.32 7.66 -3.27
CA GLU A 37 2.44 6.80 -2.91
C GLU A 37 1.97 5.48 -2.32
N ALA A 38 1.04 5.49 -1.35
CA ALA A 38 0.48 4.26 -0.78
C ALA A 38 -0.17 3.37 -1.86
N ARG A 39 -0.88 3.96 -2.84
CA ARG A 39 -1.44 3.22 -3.98
C ARG A 39 -0.37 2.62 -4.89
N LYS A 40 0.68 3.37 -5.21
CA LYS A 40 1.82 2.87 -6.01
C LYS A 40 2.55 1.73 -5.30
N ASN A 41 2.78 1.84 -3.99
CA ASN A 41 3.44 0.80 -3.21
C ASN A 41 2.63 -0.50 -3.19
N ILE A 42 1.30 -0.40 -3.01
CA ILE A 42 0.40 -1.56 -3.11
C ILE A 42 0.50 -2.22 -4.49
N ALA A 43 0.54 -1.43 -5.57
CA ALA A 43 0.67 -1.97 -6.93
C ALA A 43 2.02 -2.68 -7.13
N ARG A 44 3.12 -2.06 -6.71
CA ARG A 44 4.47 -2.68 -6.76
C ARG A 44 4.52 -4.02 -6.02
N ILE A 45 4.02 -4.06 -4.79
CA ILE A 45 4.01 -5.29 -3.97
C ILE A 45 3.17 -6.38 -4.63
N LYS A 46 1.99 -6.03 -5.19
CA LYS A 46 1.17 -7.00 -5.94
C LYS A 46 1.89 -7.55 -7.17
N THR A 47 2.61 -6.70 -7.90
CA THR A 47 3.42 -7.13 -9.05
C THR A 47 4.52 -8.09 -8.61
N GLU A 48 5.23 -7.80 -7.53
CA GLU A 48 6.27 -8.69 -6.98
C GLU A 48 5.71 -10.04 -6.50
N ILE A 49 4.53 -10.05 -5.87
CA ILE A 49 3.82 -11.27 -5.49
C ILE A 49 3.45 -12.09 -6.74
N ASN A 50 2.90 -11.45 -7.77
CA ASN A 50 2.53 -12.14 -9.01
C ASN A 50 3.76 -12.69 -9.75
N ALA A 51 4.85 -11.94 -9.82
CA ALA A 51 6.10 -12.40 -10.43
C ALA A 51 6.67 -13.64 -9.71
N LYS A 52 6.52 -13.70 -8.38
CA LYS A 52 6.95 -14.85 -7.56
C LYS A 52 6.02 -16.06 -7.61
N ASN A 53 4.75 -15.87 -7.97
CA ASN A 53 3.78 -16.96 -8.10
C ASN A 53 3.74 -17.54 -9.52
N GLY A 54 4.23 -16.80 -10.52
CA GLY A 54 4.28 -17.21 -11.93
C GLY A 54 5.63 -17.81 -12.37
N SER A 55 6.61 -17.94 -11.48
CA SER A 55 7.84 -18.73 -11.63
C SER A 55 7.78 -19.96 -10.75
#